data_AF-A0A383AM50-F1
#
_entry.id   AF-A0A383AM50-F1
#
_cell.length_a   1.000
_cell.length_b   1.000
_cell.length_c   1.000
_cell.angle_alpha   90.00
_cell.angle_beta   90.00
_cell.angle_gamma   90.00
#
_symmetry.space_group_name_H-M   'P 1'
#
loop_
_entity.id
_entity.type
_entity.pdbx_description
1 polymer ?
#
loop_
_entity_poly.entity_id
_entity_poly.type
_entity_poly.pdbx_seq_one_letter_code
_entity_poly.pdbx_strand_id
1 'polypeptide(L)'
;APKLCKELGIKNQTQRKKLEKAKQVLYMHSFSHGMMLDSTEYVAGKPVEEAREIVKNQLVENGTAAIYYELTGPVESRWLADCVVKIVDNQWFLGYADEEWTKTTEQALESMELYPSKARSQFEYVLQWLKNWACVRERGLGTKLPWDDKWVIESLSDSTIYMAYYTVSHYLKDLKGKQLKESLFDAIFGDGNTKLAAEESGVKQAEIIKWRNEFNYWYPYDLRVSGKDLIQIHLSFSLYNHTAMFGEDK
;
A
#
# COMPACT_ATOMS: atom_id res chain seq x y z
N ALA A 1 -3.27 29.07 -24.79
CA ALA A 1 -1.96 28.80 -25.42
C ALA A 1 -1.35 29.99 -26.19
N PRO A 2 -2.02 30.60 -27.19
CA PRO A 2 -1.39 31.63 -28.03
C PRO A 2 -0.94 32.88 -27.27
N LYS A 3 -1.76 33.34 -26.31
CA LYS A 3 -1.44 34.47 -25.42
C LYS A 3 -0.14 34.24 -24.63
N LEU A 4 -0.03 33.09 -23.95
CA LEU A 4 1.13 32.74 -23.14
C LEU A 4 2.41 32.60 -23.98
N CYS A 5 2.31 32.08 -25.20
CA CYS A 5 3.45 32.01 -26.12
C CYS A 5 3.95 33.40 -26.53
N LYS A 6 3.04 34.36 -26.76
CA LYS A 6 3.36 35.75 -27.07
C LYS A 6 4.02 36.45 -25.87
N GLU A 7 3.47 36.27 -24.67
CA GLU A 7 4.00 36.85 -23.43
C GLU A 7 5.41 36.34 -23.11
N LEU A 8 5.69 35.06 -23.32
CA LEU A 8 7.02 34.47 -23.11
C LEU A 8 8.00 34.70 -24.27
N GLY A 9 7.56 35.38 -25.34
CA GLY A 9 8.36 35.66 -26.53
C GLY A 9 8.87 34.38 -27.20
N ILE A 10 7.99 33.38 -27.34
CA ILE A 10 8.28 32.12 -28.02
C ILE A 10 8.03 32.33 -29.52
N LYS A 11 9.07 32.11 -30.32
CA LYS A 11 9.08 32.34 -31.78
C LYS A 11 9.08 31.05 -32.59
N ASN A 12 9.61 29.96 -32.05
CA ASN A 12 9.64 28.66 -32.74
C ASN A 12 9.76 27.48 -31.76
N GLN A 13 9.62 26.26 -32.29
CA GLN A 13 9.61 25.01 -31.54
C GLN A 13 10.96 24.60 -30.93
N THR A 14 12.08 25.24 -31.31
CA THR A 14 13.40 24.88 -30.77
C THR A 14 13.67 25.51 -29.40
N GLN A 15 12.85 26.48 -28.97
CA GLN A 15 12.95 27.14 -27.66
C GLN A 15 12.39 26.27 -26.51
N ARG A 16 12.89 25.03 -26.39
CA ARG A 16 12.39 23.98 -25.49
C ARG A 16 12.20 24.43 -24.04
N LYS A 17 13.19 25.10 -23.44
CA LYS A 17 13.08 25.59 -22.05
C LYS A 17 11.89 26.53 -21.82
N LYS A 18 11.62 27.43 -22.78
CA LYS A 18 10.47 28.35 -22.69
C LYS A 18 9.15 27.61 -22.92
N LEU A 19 9.14 26.67 -23.86
CA LEU A 19 7.96 25.84 -24.16
C LEU A 19 7.58 24.94 -22.99
N GLU A 20 8.54 24.29 -22.32
CA GLU A 20 8.26 23.46 -21.15
C GLU A 20 7.69 24.28 -20.00
N LYS A 21 8.25 25.47 -19.72
CA LYS A 21 7.69 26.39 -18.73
C LYS A 21 6.26 26.81 -19.10
N ALA A 22 6.03 27.17 -20.37
CA ALA A 22 4.70 27.55 -20.85
C ALA A 22 3.70 26.39 -20.72
N LYS A 23 4.12 25.17 -21.08
CA LYS A 23 3.33 23.95 -21.02
C LYS A 23 2.90 23.65 -19.58
N GLN A 24 3.83 23.66 -18.63
CA GLN A 24 3.54 23.38 -17.23
C GLN A 24 2.54 24.39 -16.64
N VAL A 25 2.76 25.69 -16.87
CA VAL A 25 1.87 26.76 -16.38
C VAL A 25 0.47 26.62 -16.98
N LEU A 26 0.40 26.43 -18.30
CA LEU A 26 -0.90 26.31 -18.98
C LEU A 26 -1.64 25.05 -18.54
N TYR A 27 -0.95 23.91 -18.43
CA TYR A 27 -1.55 22.65 -18.03
C TYR A 27 -2.16 22.74 -16.63
N MET A 28 -1.41 23.24 -15.65
CA MET A 28 -1.90 23.40 -14.28
C MET A 28 -3.08 24.37 -14.22
N HIS A 29 -2.99 25.52 -14.90
CA HIS A 29 -4.09 26.49 -14.92
C HIS A 29 -5.35 25.91 -15.58
N SER A 30 -5.21 25.25 -16.72
CA SER A 30 -6.33 24.63 -17.44
C SER A 30 -6.95 23.49 -16.65
N PHE A 31 -6.16 22.70 -15.93
CA PHE A 31 -6.68 21.63 -15.10
C PHE A 31 -7.51 22.17 -13.93
N SER A 32 -6.99 23.16 -13.20
CA SER A 32 -7.65 23.68 -11.99
C SER A 32 -8.79 24.67 -12.24
N HIS A 33 -8.75 25.43 -13.34
CA HIS A 33 -9.71 26.53 -13.59
C HIS A 33 -10.42 26.42 -14.95
N GLY A 34 -10.05 25.44 -15.77
CA GLY A 34 -10.62 25.31 -17.10
C GLY A 34 -12.02 24.73 -17.04
N MET A 35 -12.90 25.32 -17.85
CA MET A 35 -14.26 24.85 -18.09
C MET A 35 -14.38 24.43 -19.55
N MET A 36 -15.05 23.31 -19.78
CA MET A 36 -15.30 22.79 -21.12
C MET A 36 -16.28 23.71 -21.88
N LEU A 37 -15.99 23.95 -23.15
CA LEU A 37 -16.80 24.81 -24.01
C LEU A 37 -18.14 24.16 -24.35
N ASP A 38 -19.14 24.96 -24.67
CA ASP A 38 -20.47 24.48 -25.07
C ASP A 38 -20.44 23.57 -26.31
N SER A 39 -19.39 23.69 -27.13
CA SER A 39 -19.16 22.85 -28.32
C SER A 39 -18.66 21.44 -28.00
N THR A 40 -18.48 21.06 -26.74
CA THR A 40 -17.94 19.76 -26.31
C THR A 40 -19.02 18.76 -25.91
N GLU A 41 -20.24 18.99 -26.41
CA GLU A 41 -21.40 18.10 -26.28
C GLU A 41 -21.66 17.69 -24.83
N TYR A 42 -21.48 16.40 -24.51
CA TYR A 42 -21.84 15.78 -23.25
C TYR A 42 -20.96 16.20 -22.05
N VAL A 43 -19.84 16.89 -22.30
CA VAL A 43 -19.02 17.51 -21.24
C VAL A 43 -19.10 19.03 -21.22
N ALA A 44 -19.98 19.65 -22.01
CA ALA A 44 -20.18 21.10 -22.01
C ALA A 44 -20.43 21.66 -20.59
N GLY A 45 -19.74 22.75 -20.24
CA GLY A 45 -19.89 23.41 -18.95
C GLY A 45 -19.33 22.65 -17.75
N LYS A 46 -18.68 21.49 -17.94
CA LYS A 46 -17.99 20.77 -16.84
C LYS A 46 -16.58 21.30 -16.59
N PRO A 47 -16.06 21.18 -15.36
CA PRO A 47 -14.64 21.38 -15.08
C PRO A 47 -13.77 20.42 -15.89
N VAL A 48 -12.60 20.87 -16.33
CA VAL A 48 -11.64 20.06 -17.12
C VAL A 48 -11.20 18.80 -16.38
N GLU A 49 -11.03 18.87 -15.05
CA GLU A 49 -10.67 17.74 -14.20
C GLU A 49 -11.69 16.59 -14.32
N GLU A 50 -12.98 16.91 -14.21
CA GLU A 50 -14.07 15.94 -14.36
C GLU A 50 -14.21 15.47 -15.81
N ALA A 51 -14.22 16.42 -16.76
CA ALA A 51 -14.45 16.13 -18.17
C ALA A 51 -13.40 15.20 -18.78
N ARG A 52 -12.14 15.30 -18.34
CA ARG A 52 -11.05 14.45 -18.84
C ARG A 52 -11.31 12.98 -18.59
N GLU A 53 -11.80 12.63 -17.41
CA GLU A 53 -12.10 11.23 -17.05
C GLU A 53 -13.29 10.70 -17.84
N ILE A 54 -14.35 11.51 -18.01
CA ILE A 54 -15.53 11.14 -18.81
C ILE A 54 -15.12 10.89 -20.27
N VAL A 55 -14.38 11.83 -20.88
CA VAL A 55 -13.92 11.69 -22.27
C VAL A 55 -13.03 10.46 -22.44
N LYS A 56 -12.08 10.23 -21.52
CA LYS A 56 -11.22 9.05 -21.55
C LYS A 56 -12.05 7.75 -21.55
N ASN A 57 -12.98 7.63 -20.62
CA ASN A 57 -13.79 6.41 -20.47
C ASN A 57 -14.64 6.16 -21.71
N GLN A 58 -15.31 7.20 -22.23
CA GLN A 58 -16.14 7.07 -23.43
C GLN A 58 -15.33 6.70 -24.68
N LEU A 59 -14.13 7.26 -24.86
CA LEU A 59 -13.28 6.90 -26.00
C LEU A 59 -12.82 5.44 -25.93
N VAL A 60 -12.52 4.94 -24.73
CA VAL A 60 -12.12 3.54 -24.48
C VAL A 60 -13.30 2.59 -24.67
N GLU A 61 -14.46 2.91 -24.09
CA GLU A 61 -15.70 2.12 -24.22
C GLU A 61 -16.16 2.00 -25.68
N ASN A 62 -16.01 3.07 -26.47
CA ASN A 62 -16.34 3.08 -27.89
C ASN A 62 -15.24 2.44 -28.78
N GLY A 63 -14.14 1.94 -28.20
CA GLY A 63 -13.05 1.31 -28.94
C GLY A 63 -12.23 2.26 -29.82
N THR A 64 -12.35 3.57 -29.60
CA THR A 64 -11.63 4.63 -30.36
C THR A 64 -10.31 5.05 -29.72
N ALA A 65 -10.08 4.66 -28.46
CA ALA A 65 -8.83 4.80 -27.75
C ALA A 65 -8.50 3.53 -26.97
N ALA A 66 -7.22 3.34 -26.66
CA ALA A 66 -6.75 2.29 -25.78
C ALA A 66 -5.91 2.89 -24.65
N ILE A 67 -5.92 2.26 -23.49
CA ILE A 67 -5.07 2.66 -22.37
C ILE A 67 -3.68 2.10 -22.60
N TYR A 68 -2.69 2.99 -22.64
CA TYR A 68 -1.28 2.65 -22.70
C TYR A 68 -0.62 3.03 -21.38
N TYR A 69 0.07 2.08 -20.77
CA TYR A 69 0.79 2.29 -19.51
C TYR A 69 2.27 2.47 -19.79
N GLU A 70 2.83 3.56 -19.28
CA GLU A 70 4.25 3.89 -19.39
C GLU A 70 4.77 4.35 -18.04
N LEU A 71 6.04 4.07 -17.76
CA LEU A 71 6.73 4.59 -16.59
C LEU A 71 6.97 6.09 -16.76
N THR A 72 6.88 6.86 -15.67
CA THR A 72 7.10 8.31 -15.70
C THR A 72 8.55 8.70 -16.04
N GLY A 73 9.46 7.74 -15.95
CA GLY A 73 10.86 7.85 -16.34
C GLY A 73 11.54 6.49 -16.32
N PRO A 74 12.85 6.43 -16.63
CA PRO A 74 13.62 5.20 -16.54
C PRO A 74 13.58 4.64 -15.12
N VAL A 75 13.15 3.39 -14.99
CA VAL A 75 13.20 2.64 -13.74
C VAL A 75 14.05 1.41 -13.98
N GLU A 76 15.07 1.23 -13.16
CA GLU A 76 15.98 0.10 -13.25
C GLU A 76 15.69 -0.91 -12.14
N SER A 77 15.63 -2.19 -12.50
CA SER A 77 15.48 -3.27 -11.55
C SER A 77 16.79 -3.54 -10.79
N ARG A 78 16.73 -4.33 -9.71
CA ARG A 78 17.93 -4.78 -8.98
C ARG A 78 18.97 -5.48 -9.88
N TRP A 79 18.55 -6.02 -11.03
CA TRP A 79 19.40 -6.73 -11.97
C TRP A 79 19.96 -5.82 -13.07
N LEU A 80 19.87 -4.49 -12.92
CA LEU A 80 20.32 -3.49 -13.89
C LEU A 80 19.60 -3.61 -15.25
N ALA A 81 18.35 -4.05 -15.23
CA ALA A 81 17.50 -4.15 -16.40
C ALA A 81 16.38 -3.10 -16.35
N ASP A 82 16.09 -2.49 -17.50
CA ASP A 82 14.98 -1.55 -17.67
C ASP A 82 13.64 -2.21 -17.35
N CYS A 83 12.87 -1.57 -16.48
CA CYS A 83 11.53 -2.01 -16.14
C CYS A 83 10.52 -1.60 -17.22
N VAL A 84 9.49 -2.42 -17.39
CA VAL A 84 8.33 -2.14 -18.25
C VAL A 84 7.05 -2.44 -17.48
N VAL A 85 5.94 -1.84 -17.90
CA VAL A 85 4.62 -2.16 -17.33
C VAL A 85 4.06 -3.41 -18.03
N LYS A 86 3.65 -4.41 -17.25
CA LYS A 86 2.95 -5.59 -17.74
C LYS A 86 1.63 -5.73 -16.98
N ILE A 87 0.53 -5.85 -17.71
CA ILE A 87 -0.78 -6.19 -17.15
C ILE A 87 -0.77 -7.70 -16.87
N VAL A 88 -1.19 -8.07 -15.66
CA VAL A 88 -1.32 -9.46 -15.20
C VAL A 88 -2.73 -9.66 -14.65
N ASP A 89 -3.30 -10.84 -14.86
CA ASP A 89 -4.69 -11.19 -14.53
C ASP A 89 -4.82 -12.04 -13.25
N ASN A 90 -3.70 -12.44 -12.66
CA ASN A 90 -3.61 -13.41 -11.59
C ASN A 90 -2.76 -12.95 -10.38
N GLN A 91 -2.63 -11.64 -10.17
CA GLN A 91 -1.88 -11.05 -9.07
C GLN A 91 -2.71 -10.99 -7.79
N TRP A 92 -2.12 -11.38 -6.65
CA TRP A 92 -2.73 -11.19 -5.34
C TRP A 92 -2.39 -9.82 -4.76
N PHE A 93 -3.37 -9.22 -4.10
CA PHE A 93 -3.26 -7.89 -3.51
C PHE A 93 -3.68 -7.88 -2.04
N LEU A 94 -3.01 -7.05 -1.24
CA LEU A 94 -3.56 -6.54 0.02
C LEU A 94 -4.50 -5.38 -0.29
N GLY A 95 -5.72 -5.46 0.23
CA GLY A 95 -6.83 -4.54 -0.06
C GLY A 95 -6.75 -3.20 0.67
N TYR A 96 -5.59 -2.55 0.71
CA TYR A 96 -5.42 -1.29 1.46
C TYR A 96 -6.28 -0.12 0.97
N ALA A 97 -6.92 -0.25 -0.20
CA ALA A 97 -7.88 0.74 -0.68
C ALA A 97 -9.25 0.65 0.00
N ASP A 98 -9.46 -0.32 0.90
CA ASP A 98 -10.72 -0.48 1.64
C ASP A 98 -10.95 0.71 2.61
N GLU A 99 -12.12 1.35 2.49
CA GLU A 99 -12.45 2.57 3.22
C GLU A 99 -12.63 2.32 4.73
N GLU A 100 -13.21 1.18 5.11
CA GLU A 100 -13.43 0.84 6.52
C GLU A 100 -12.09 0.54 7.20
N TRP A 101 -11.25 -0.27 6.57
CA TRP A 101 -9.92 -0.59 7.08
C TRP A 101 -9.03 0.65 7.17
N THR A 102 -9.11 1.55 6.17
CA THR A 102 -8.41 2.84 6.20
C THR A 102 -8.85 3.67 7.40
N LYS A 103 -10.15 3.77 7.66
CA LYS A 103 -10.69 4.51 8.82
C LYS A 103 -10.21 3.93 10.15
N THR A 104 -10.23 2.60 10.32
CA THR A 104 -9.70 1.96 11.54
C THR A 104 -8.21 2.25 11.72
N THR A 105 -7.47 2.27 10.61
CA THR A 105 -6.02 2.57 10.59
C THR A 105 -5.74 4.03 10.92
N GLU A 106 -6.57 4.97 10.46
CA GLU A 106 -6.51 6.39 10.84
C GLU A 106 -6.78 6.59 12.35
N GLN A 107 -7.76 5.88 12.91
CA GLN A 107 -8.05 5.93 14.35
C GLN A 107 -6.86 5.41 15.19
N ALA A 108 -6.22 4.33 14.75
CA ALA A 108 -4.99 3.86 15.39
C ALA A 108 -3.86 4.89 15.27
N LEU A 109 -3.70 5.55 14.11
CA LEU A 109 -2.71 6.61 13.94
C LEU A 109 -2.92 7.77 14.92
N GLU A 110 -4.17 8.14 15.21
CA GLU A 110 -4.52 9.21 16.15
C GLU A 110 -4.03 8.94 17.57
N SER A 111 -4.06 7.68 18.03
CA SER A 111 -3.61 7.31 19.38
C SER A 111 -2.10 7.21 19.52
N MET A 112 -1.37 7.08 18.40
CA MET A 112 0.09 6.92 18.40
C MET A 112 0.84 8.23 18.63
N GLU A 113 2.00 8.14 19.25
CA GLU A 113 2.96 9.23 19.33
C GLU A 113 4.02 9.12 18.21
N LEU A 114 4.25 10.22 17.48
CA LEU A 114 5.16 10.23 16.32
C LEU A 114 6.29 11.24 16.50
N TYR A 115 7.53 10.77 16.31
CA TYR A 115 8.73 11.58 16.40
C TYR A 115 9.53 11.54 15.09
N PRO A 116 9.79 12.69 14.45
CA PRO A 116 9.27 14.02 14.77
C PRO A 116 7.77 14.14 14.45
N SER A 117 7.05 15.03 15.14
CA SER A 117 5.60 15.22 14.96
C SER A 117 5.15 15.50 13.52
N LYS A 118 6.01 16.14 12.73
CA LYS A 118 5.79 16.38 11.29
C LYS A 118 5.63 15.10 10.46
N ALA A 119 6.01 13.92 10.98
CA ALA A 119 5.81 12.65 10.28
C ALA A 119 4.32 12.30 10.16
N ARG A 120 3.47 12.81 11.06
CA ARG A 120 2.03 12.53 11.08
C ARG A 120 1.35 12.84 9.75
N SER A 121 1.57 14.04 9.20
CA SER A 121 0.96 14.43 7.93
C SER A 121 1.41 13.56 6.75
N GLN A 122 2.61 12.96 6.84
CA GLN A 122 3.06 12.01 5.84
C GLN A 122 2.33 10.66 5.95
N PHE A 123 2.05 10.18 7.17
CA PHE A 123 1.22 8.99 7.37
C PHE A 123 -0.22 9.25 6.88
N GLU A 124 -0.86 10.33 7.30
CA GLU A 124 -2.21 10.72 6.87
C GLU A 124 -2.32 10.78 5.34
N TYR A 125 -1.34 11.41 4.69
CA TYR A 125 -1.27 11.45 3.23
C TYR A 125 -1.18 10.06 2.61
N VAL A 126 -0.36 9.17 3.17
CA VAL A 126 -0.19 7.80 2.65
C VAL A 126 -1.47 7.00 2.84
N LEU A 127 -2.12 7.05 4.00
CA LEU A 127 -3.36 6.29 4.25
C LEU A 127 -4.47 6.66 3.27
N GLN A 128 -4.60 7.94 2.90
CA GLN A 128 -5.61 8.38 1.92
C GLN A 128 -5.24 8.07 0.46
N TRP A 129 -3.94 8.02 0.16
CA TRP A 129 -3.46 7.78 -1.20
C TRP A 129 -3.30 6.29 -1.53
N LEU A 130 -3.01 5.47 -0.53
CA LEU A 130 -2.64 4.07 -0.70
C LEU A 130 -3.77 3.31 -1.40
N LYS A 131 -3.38 2.56 -2.43
CA LYS A 131 -4.27 1.65 -3.16
C LYS A 131 -3.87 0.21 -2.84
N ASN A 132 -4.57 -0.73 -3.46
CA ASN A 132 -4.26 -2.14 -3.35
C ASN A 132 -2.79 -2.42 -3.67
N TRP A 133 -2.14 -3.21 -2.81
CA TRP A 133 -0.70 -3.48 -2.90
C TRP A 133 -0.45 -4.90 -3.38
N ALA A 134 0.32 -5.07 -4.45
CA ALA A 134 0.71 -6.38 -4.96
C ALA A 134 1.64 -7.08 -3.96
N CYS A 135 1.12 -8.08 -3.23
CA CYS A 135 1.78 -8.65 -2.05
C CYS A 135 2.56 -9.96 -2.33
N VAL A 136 2.59 -10.40 -3.58
CA VAL A 136 3.28 -11.63 -3.99
C VAL A 136 4.08 -11.44 -5.26
N ARG A 137 5.06 -12.34 -5.47
CA ARG A 137 5.93 -12.43 -6.64
C ARG A 137 6.18 -13.87 -7.05
N GLU A 138 6.48 -14.12 -8.33
CA GLU A 138 6.73 -15.48 -8.84
C GLU A 138 8.15 -16.00 -8.52
N ARG A 139 9.10 -15.11 -8.17
CA ARG A 139 10.52 -15.47 -8.00
C ARG A 139 11.12 -14.78 -6.77
N GLY A 140 12.07 -15.46 -6.14
CA GLY A 140 12.84 -14.95 -5.01
C GLY A 140 12.67 -15.81 -3.76
N LEU A 141 13.40 -15.47 -2.70
CA LEU A 141 13.25 -16.09 -1.38
C LEU A 141 12.03 -15.49 -0.65
N GLY A 142 11.38 -16.28 0.19
CA GLY A 142 10.24 -15.85 1.00
C GLY A 142 9.34 -17.03 1.34
N THR A 143 8.23 -16.73 2.00
CA THR A 143 7.20 -17.72 2.33
C THR A 143 6.23 -17.86 1.16
N LYS A 144 5.85 -19.09 0.81
CA LYS A 144 4.84 -19.33 -0.23
C LYS A 144 3.45 -18.91 0.24
N LEU A 145 2.62 -18.45 -0.67
CA LEU A 145 1.21 -18.21 -0.38
C LEU A 145 0.53 -19.56 -0.09
N PRO A 146 -0.16 -19.74 1.05
CA PRO A 146 -0.55 -21.07 1.52
C PRO A 146 -1.63 -21.76 0.66
N TRP A 147 -2.37 -21.00 -0.15
CA TRP A 147 -3.35 -21.52 -1.11
C TRP A 147 -2.90 -21.47 -2.58
N ASP A 148 -1.72 -20.92 -2.87
CA ASP A 148 -1.18 -20.85 -4.23
C ASP A 148 0.36 -20.89 -4.23
N ASP A 149 0.90 -22.10 -4.34
CA ASP A 149 2.34 -22.40 -4.28
C ASP A 149 3.17 -21.77 -5.40
N LYS A 150 2.53 -21.20 -6.44
CA LYS A 150 3.20 -20.44 -7.50
C LYS A 150 3.77 -19.12 -6.97
N TRP A 151 3.14 -18.57 -5.93
CA TRP A 151 3.43 -17.25 -5.41
C TRP A 151 4.25 -17.31 -4.14
N VAL A 152 5.20 -16.39 -4.06
CA VAL A 152 6.00 -16.12 -2.86
C VAL A 152 5.60 -14.73 -2.34
N ILE A 153 5.28 -14.62 -1.06
CA ILE A 153 4.97 -13.35 -0.41
C ILE A 153 6.20 -12.44 -0.51
N GLU A 154 5.99 -11.19 -0.90
CA GLU A 154 7.07 -10.23 -1.08
C GLU A 154 7.47 -9.58 0.26
N SER A 155 8.69 -9.03 0.29
CA SER A 155 9.38 -8.62 1.52
C SER A 155 8.72 -7.50 2.32
N LEU A 156 7.92 -6.63 1.71
CA LEU A 156 7.20 -5.56 2.43
C LEU A 156 5.87 -6.06 3.01
N SER A 157 5.38 -7.22 2.56
CA SER A 157 4.11 -7.81 2.98
C SER A 157 4.29 -8.84 4.09
N ASP A 158 5.40 -9.59 4.13
CA ASP A 158 5.71 -10.55 5.19
C ASP A 158 6.41 -9.94 6.43
N SER A 159 6.63 -8.62 6.43
CA SER A 159 7.42 -7.92 7.45
C SER A 159 6.60 -6.94 8.30
N THR A 160 5.28 -7.10 8.37
CA THR A 160 4.38 -6.06 8.94
C THR A 160 3.97 -6.31 10.39
N ILE A 161 3.85 -7.56 10.83
CA ILE A 161 3.41 -7.93 12.20
C ILE A 161 4.39 -8.86 12.93
N TYR A 162 5.59 -9.03 12.40
CA TYR A 162 6.61 -9.93 12.97
C TYR A 162 7.09 -9.53 14.37
N MET A 163 6.76 -8.33 14.84
CA MET A 163 7.02 -7.86 16.20
C MET A 163 6.27 -8.73 17.21
N ALA A 164 5.02 -9.13 16.91
CA ALA A 164 4.27 -10.07 17.74
C ALA A 164 5.00 -11.43 17.83
N TYR A 165 5.56 -11.91 16.72
CA TYR A 165 6.34 -13.16 16.70
C TYR A 165 7.56 -13.10 17.63
N TYR A 166 8.21 -11.94 17.78
CA TYR A 166 9.36 -11.83 18.69
C TYR A 166 9.03 -12.21 20.14
N THR A 167 7.82 -11.87 20.61
CA THR A 167 7.38 -12.13 22.00
C THR A 167 7.41 -13.61 22.37
N VAL A 168 7.29 -14.52 21.39
CA VAL A 168 7.23 -15.98 21.62
C VAL A 168 8.23 -16.77 20.77
N SER A 169 9.09 -16.07 20.01
CA SER A 169 10.04 -16.69 19.07
C SER A 169 10.97 -17.72 19.74
N HIS A 170 11.37 -17.48 20.98
CA HIS A 170 12.22 -18.38 21.77
C HIS A 170 11.52 -19.68 22.17
N TYR A 171 10.19 -19.73 22.15
CA TYR A 171 9.42 -20.95 22.34
C TYR A 171 9.17 -21.67 21.01
N LEU A 172 8.77 -20.92 19.99
CA LEU A 172 8.34 -21.49 18.70
C LEU A 172 9.50 -22.10 17.90
N LYS A 173 10.72 -21.60 18.06
CA LYS A 173 11.91 -22.12 17.34
C LYS A 173 12.22 -23.60 17.62
N ASP A 174 11.77 -24.12 18.77
CA ASP A 174 12.02 -25.51 19.18
C ASP A 174 10.91 -26.46 18.70
N LEU A 175 9.83 -25.93 18.11
CA LEU A 175 8.74 -26.71 17.55
C LEU A 175 9.04 -27.17 16.13
N LYS A 176 8.50 -28.33 15.76
CA LYS A 176 8.52 -28.80 14.37
C LYS A 176 7.45 -28.06 13.58
N GLY A 177 7.69 -27.80 12.29
CA GLY A 177 6.74 -27.09 11.42
C GLY A 177 5.32 -27.70 11.41
N LYS A 178 5.18 -29.03 11.57
CA LYS A 178 3.86 -29.68 11.66
C LYS A 178 3.04 -29.29 12.90
N GLN A 179 3.69 -28.77 13.95
CA GLN A 179 3.06 -28.33 15.20
C GLN A 179 2.63 -26.86 15.14
N LEU A 180 3.16 -26.07 14.20
CA LEU A 180 2.81 -24.67 13.99
C LEU A 180 1.48 -24.59 13.23
N LYS A 181 0.39 -24.80 13.95
CA LYS A 181 -1.00 -24.75 13.44
C LYS A 181 -1.56 -23.35 13.55
N GLU A 182 -2.53 -23.01 12.68
CA GLU A 182 -3.30 -21.76 12.79
C GLU A 182 -3.95 -21.64 14.17
N SER A 183 -4.57 -22.71 14.67
CA SER A 183 -5.16 -22.75 16.02
C SER A 183 -4.17 -22.42 17.14
N LEU A 184 -2.88 -22.78 16.97
CA LEU A 184 -1.83 -22.41 17.92
C LEU A 184 -1.56 -20.91 17.88
N PHE A 185 -1.47 -20.32 16.69
CA PHE A 185 -1.26 -18.88 16.54
C PHE A 185 -2.46 -18.07 17.02
N ASP A 186 -3.69 -18.47 16.67
CA ASP A 186 -4.92 -17.85 17.17
C ASP A 186 -5.01 -17.90 18.69
N ALA A 187 -4.55 -19.01 19.29
CA ALA A 187 -4.52 -19.15 20.73
C ALA A 187 -3.39 -18.36 21.40
N ILE A 188 -2.32 -17.97 20.72
CA ILE A 188 -1.25 -17.16 21.31
C ILE A 188 -1.55 -15.67 21.15
N PHE A 189 -1.96 -15.26 19.94
CA PHE A 189 -2.02 -13.86 19.53
C PHE A 189 -3.44 -13.27 19.51
N GLY A 190 -4.47 -14.08 19.70
CA GLY A 190 -5.86 -13.64 19.75
C GLY A 190 -6.70 -14.45 20.73
N ASP A 191 -7.99 -14.56 20.42
CA ASP A 191 -8.99 -15.18 21.30
C ASP A 191 -9.18 -16.69 21.07
N GLY A 192 -8.24 -17.34 20.37
CA GLY A 192 -8.33 -18.76 20.03
C GLY A 192 -8.43 -19.69 21.25
N ASN A 193 -8.93 -20.91 21.07
CA ASN A 193 -9.10 -21.86 22.17
C ASN A 193 -7.78 -22.61 22.49
N THR A 194 -7.24 -22.40 23.70
CA THR A 194 -5.98 -23.04 24.13
C THR A 194 -6.05 -24.56 24.24
N LYS A 195 -7.23 -25.15 24.52
CA LYS A 195 -7.41 -26.61 24.57
C LYS A 195 -7.32 -27.20 23.16
N LEU A 196 -8.06 -26.63 22.22
CA LEU A 196 -8.02 -27.05 20.81
C LEU A 196 -6.60 -26.94 20.24
N ALA A 197 -5.95 -25.80 20.47
CA ALA A 197 -4.57 -25.58 20.07
C ALA A 197 -3.62 -26.65 20.64
N ALA A 198 -3.82 -27.05 21.90
CA ALA A 198 -3.02 -28.09 22.55
C ALA A 198 -3.23 -29.46 21.90
N GLU A 199 -4.48 -29.81 21.60
CA GLU A 199 -4.86 -31.06 20.93
C GLU A 199 -4.26 -31.16 19.52
N GLU A 200 -4.31 -30.09 18.73
CA GLU A 200 -3.86 -30.09 17.33
C GLU A 200 -2.33 -29.94 17.16
N SER A 201 -1.68 -29.15 18.03
CA SER A 201 -0.23 -28.90 17.96
C SER A 201 0.60 -29.92 18.74
N GLY A 202 -0.02 -30.63 19.69
CA GLY A 202 0.66 -31.49 20.66
C GLY A 202 1.46 -30.71 21.72
N VAL A 203 1.31 -29.38 21.78
CA VAL A 203 1.90 -28.54 22.84
C VAL A 203 0.99 -28.59 24.06
N LYS A 204 1.57 -28.69 25.27
CA LYS A 204 0.77 -28.68 26.50
C LYS A 204 -0.01 -27.36 26.63
N GLN A 205 -1.29 -27.43 26.97
CA GLN A 205 -2.14 -26.26 27.15
C GLN A 205 -1.53 -25.20 28.08
N ALA A 206 -0.90 -25.63 29.17
CA ALA A 206 -0.23 -24.74 30.12
C ALA A 206 0.89 -23.90 29.48
N GLU A 207 1.64 -24.46 28.52
CA GLU A 207 2.66 -23.71 27.78
C GLU A 207 2.01 -22.70 26.84
N ILE A 208 0.94 -23.07 26.14
CA ILE A 208 0.21 -22.15 25.25
C ILE A 208 -0.33 -20.95 26.03
N ILE A 209 -0.91 -21.18 27.22
CA ILE A 209 -1.38 -20.11 28.11
C ILE A 209 -0.21 -19.20 28.52
N LYS A 210 0.94 -19.78 28.85
CA LYS A 210 2.14 -19.02 29.18
C LYS A 210 2.61 -18.16 28.00
N TRP A 211 2.61 -18.69 26.78
CA TRP A 211 3.03 -17.96 25.58
C TRP A 211 2.06 -16.83 25.23
N ARG A 212 0.74 -17.06 25.37
CA ARG A 212 -0.27 -16.00 25.29
C ARG A 212 -0.01 -14.89 26.30
N ASN A 213 0.29 -15.25 27.55
CA ASN A 213 0.59 -14.27 28.58
C ASN A 213 1.87 -13.48 28.29
N GLU A 214 2.88 -14.11 27.70
CA GLU A 214 4.11 -13.44 27.25
C GLU A 214 3.79 -12.39 26.16
N PHE A 215 3.01 -12.76 25.14
CA PHE A 215 2.51 -11.82 24.14
C PHE A 215 1.73 -10.67 24.79
N ASN A 216 0.75 -10.98 25.63
CA ASN A 216 -0.07 -9.96 26.30
C ASN A 216 0.70 -9.07 27.29
N TYR A 217 1.87 -9.51 27.76
CA TYR A 217 2.73 -8.72 28.61
C TYR A 217 3.57 -7.72 27.80
N TRP A 218 4.10 -8.15 26.66
CA TRP A 218 5.00 -7.34 25.82
C TRP A 218 4.29 -6.51 24.75
N TYR A 219 3.02 -6.80 24.44
CA TYR A 219 2.25 -6.12 23.40
C TYR A 219 1.14 -5.25 24.01
N PRO A 220 0.90 -4.02 23.50
CA PRO A 220 1.47 -3.40 22.29
C PRO A 220 2.97 -3.09 22.41
N TYR A 221 3.68 -2.99 21.28
CA TYR A 221 5.07 -2.51 21.32
C TYR A 221 5.12 -1.00 21.59
N ASP A 222 6.04 -0.55 22.45
CA ASP A 222 6.12 0.87 22.84
C ASP A 222 6.80 1.77 21.79
N LEU A 223 7.80 1.24 21.08
CA LEU A 223 8.64 2.04 20.20
C LEU A 223 9.04 1.28 18.93
N ARG A 224 8.82 1.93 17.78
CA ARG A 224 9.30 1.48 16.48
C ARG A 224 10.15 2.57 15.83
N VAL A 225 11.45 2.28 15.66
CA VAL A 225 12.41 3.20 15.03
C VAL A 225 12.71 2.75 13.60
N SER A 226 12.66 3.69 12.66
CA SER A 226 12.98 3.42 11.25
C SER A 226 13.36 4.70 10.49
N GLY A 227 13.85 4.54 9.26
CA GLY A 227 14.09 5.64 8.33
C GLY A 227 12.80 6.24 7.76
N LYS A 228 12.85 7.53 7.42
CA LYS A 228 11.71 8.30 6.87
C LYS A 228 11.17 7.74 5.54
N ASP A 229 12.01 7.02 4.81
CA ASP A 229 11.71 6.37 3.54
C ASP A 229 10.69 5.24 3.71
N LEU A 230 10.65 4.60 4.90
CA LEU A 230 9.72 3.51 5.18
C LEU A 230 8.30 3.98 5.55
N ILE A 231 8.09 5.29 5.79
CA ILE A 231 6.76 5.84 6.08
C ILE A 231 5.79 5.57 4.93
N GLN A 232 6.24 5.70 3.68
CA GLN A 232 5.36 5.54 2.51
C GLN A 232 4.99 4.09 2.19
N ILE A 233 5.61 3.13 2.87
CA ILE A 233 5.50 1.70 2.58
C ILE A 233 5.38 0.91 3.90
N HIS A 234 6.48 0.27 4.32
CA HIS A 234 6.55 -0.65 5.46
C HIS A 234 5.85 -0.15 6.74
N LEU A 235 6.04 1.10 7.16
CA LEU A 235 5.43 1.57 8.42
C LEU A 235 3.92 1.76 8.29
N SER A 236 3.43 2.27 7.16
CA SER A 236 1.98 2.32 6.90
C SER A 236 1.40 0.91 6.76
N PHE A 237 2.09 -0.01 6.10
CA PHE A 237 1.64 -1.41 5.97
C PHE A 237 1.62 -2.12 7.33
N SER A 238 2.61 -1.84 8.18
CA SER A 238 2.64 -2.31 9.57
C SER A 238 1.38 -1.86 10.27
N LEU A 239 1.02 -0.57 10.21
CA LEU A 239 -0.17 -0.05 10.88
C LEU A 239 -1.46 -0.71 10.38
N TYR A 240 -1.66 -0.80 9.06
CA TYR A 240 -2.81 -1.51 8.49
C TYR A 240 -2.90 -2.96 8.97
N ASN A 241 -1.81 -3.73 8.90
CA ASN A 241 -1.86 -5.13 9.30
C ASN A 241 -2.06 -5.30 10.81
N HIS A 242 -1.60 -4.36 11.65
CA HIS A 242 -1.92 -4.40 13.07
C HIS A 242 -3.40 -4.19 13.33
N THR A 243 -4.03 -3.20 12.70
CA THR A 243 -5.47 -2.93 12.86
C THR A 243 -6.37 -4.03 12.28
N ALA A 244 -5.87 -4.81 11.32
CA ALA A 244 -6.59 -5.98 10.83
C ALA A 244 -6.47 -7.21 11.75
N MET A 245 -5.36 -7.34 12.49
CA MET A 245 -5.02 -8.57 13.20
C MET A 245 -5.26 -8.52 14.70
N PHE A 246 -5.16 -7.33 15.31
CA PHE A 246 -5.21 -7.17 16.76
C PHE A 246 -6.27 -6.14 17.17
N GLY A 247 -6.81 -6.30 18.39
CA GLY A 247 -7.75 -5.35 18.97
C GLY A 247 -7.09 -4.00 19.32
N GLU A 248 -7.90 -2.99 19.60
CA GLU A 248 -7.43 -1.62 19.88
C GLU A 248 -6.46 -1.52 21.09
N ASP A 249 -6.46 -2.51 21.97
CA ASP A 249 -5.56 -2.59 23.13
C ASP A 249 -4.18 -3.22 22.81
N LYS A 250 -3.88 -3.48 21.54
CA LYS A 250 -2.69 -4.22 21.06
C LYS A 250 -1.94 -3.53 19.93
#